data_AF-A0A3N5XYS5-F1
#
_entry.id   AF-A0A3N5XYS5-F1
#
_cell.length_a   1.000
_cell.length_b   1.000
_cell.length_c   1.000
_cell.angle_alpha   90.00
_cell.angle_beta   90.00
_cell.angle_gamma   90.00
#
_symmetry.space_group_name_H-M   'P 1'
#
loop_
_entity.id
_entity.type
_entity.pdbx_description
1 polymer ?
#
loop_
_entity_poly.entity_id
_entity_poly.type
_entity_poly.pdbx_seq_one_letter_code
_entity_poly.pdbx_strand_id
1 'polypeptide(L)'
;MMTRRVQVGWLLGGDVLAIFVVTMAGFMTHYGAIKDWRWLTTFLPVLAAWFAIAPWVGVFRSDLASQPRQLWRPVLAALLSAPLAATLRGAWLNAAILPLFVVILGLTNALGLLIWRGIWVVVVQRANRQVGTAHG
;
A
#
# COMPACT_ATOMS: atom_id res chain seq x y z
N MET A 1 4.00 18.55 17.06
CA MET A 1 4.01 17.07 16.99
C MET A 1 2.72 16.62 16.33
N MET A 2 2.75 15.80 15.27
CA MET A 2 1.51 15.40 14.59
C MET A 2 0.76 14.36 15.42
N THR A 3 -0.55 14.55 15.64
CA THR A 3 -1.33 13.62 16.47
C THR A 3 -1.44 12.25 15.81
N ARG A 4 -1.56 11.19 16.62
CA ARG A 4 -1.67 9.81 16.12
C ARG A 4 -2.81 9.65 15.10
N ARG A 5 -3.95 10.31 15.32
CA ARG A 5 -5.10 10.27 14.41
C ARG A 5 -4.76 10.83 13.03
N VAL A 6 -4.10 11.99 12.99
CA VAL A 6 -3.68 12.61 11.73
C VAL A 6 -2.65 11.73 11.02
N GLN A 7 -1.70 11.14 11.75
CA GLN A 7 -0.73 10.21 11.19
C GLN A 7 -1.41 9.02 10.52
N VAL A 8 -2.34 8.35 11.22
CA VAL A 8 -3.08 7.21 10.66
C VAL A 8 -3.87 7.61 9.41
N GLY A 9 -4.52 8.78 9.41
CA GLY A 9 -5.23 9.28 8.23
C GLY A 9 -4.34 9.40 7.00
N TRP A 10 -3.14 9.95 7.14
CA TRP A 10 -2.15 10.03 6.05
C TRP A 10 -1.65 8.67 5.60
N LEU A 11 -1.42 7.74 6.52
CA LEU A 11 -1.00 6.38 6.19
C LEU A 11 -2.08 5.67 5.36
N LEU A 12 -3.35 5.76 5.77
CA LEU A 12 -4.48 5.16 5.07
C LEU A 12 -4.65 5.78 3.68
N GLY A 13 -4.76 7.10 3.59
CA GLY A 13 -4.94 7.79 2.31
C GLY A 13 -3.79 7.58 1.34
N GLY A 14 -2.55 7.61 1.86
CA GLY A 14 -1.36 7.38 1.05
C GLY A 14 -1.19 5.94 0.57
N ASP A 15 -1.57 4.94 1.37
CA ASP A 15 -1.59 3.55 0.90
C ASP A 15 -2.61 3.35 -0.22
N VAL A 16 -3.82 3.91 -0.06
CA VAL A 16 -4.86 3.87 -1.10
C VAL A 16 -4.35 4.50 -2.39
N LEU A 17 -3.70 5.66 -2.29
CA LEU A 17 -3.11 6.34 -3.44
C LEU A 17 -1.97 5.54 -4.08
N ALA A 18 -1.08 4.96 -3.28
CA ALA A 18 0.02 4.13 -3.78
C ALA A 18 -0.50 2.90 -4.54
N ILE A 19 -1.47 2.19 -3.96
CA ILE A 19 -2.13 1.04 -4.60
C ILE A 19 -2.87 1.48 -5.87
N PHE A 20 -3.53 2.63 -5.86
CA PHE A 20 -4.20 3.19 -7.04
C PHE A 20 -3.20 3.46 -8.16
N VAL A 21 -2.09 4.15 -7.88
CA VAL A 21 -1.04 4.44 -8.86
C VAL A 21 -0.42 3.16 -9.42
N VAL A 22 -0.09 2.18 -8.58
CA VAL A 22 0.43 0.87 -9.03
C VAL A 22 -0.59 0.16 -9.93
N THR A 23 -1.87 0.20 -9.57
CA THR A 23 -2.95 -0.39 -10.40
C THR A 23 -3.00 0.27 -11.77
N MET A 24 -3.03 1.62 -11.82
CA MET A 24 -3.07 2.36 -13.08
C MET A 24 -1.85 2.07 -13.95
N ALA A 25 -0.65 2.08 -13.35
CA ALA A 25 0.59 1.74 -14.05
C ALA A 25 0.55 0.32 -14.64
N GLY A 26 0.10 -0.67 -13.85
CA GLY A 26 -0.08 -2.04 -14.33
C GLY A 26 -1.03 -2.14 -15.52
N PHE A 27 -2.16 -1.43 -15.50
CA PHE A 27 -3.09 -1.39 -16.64
C PHE A 27 -2.49 -0.72 -17.88
N MET A 28 -1.78 0.40 -17.70
CA MET A 28 -1.07 1.05 -18.80
C MET A 28 -0.01 0.14 -19.43
N THR A 29 0.76 -0.60 -18.63
CA THR A 29 1.77 -1.54 -19.14
C THR A 29 1.14 -2.75 -19.84
N HIS A 30 0.03 -3.31 -19.34
CA HIS A 30 -0.59 -4.49 -19.94
C HIS A 30 -1.46 -4.20 -21.16
N TYR A 31 -2.15 -3.05 -21.18
CA TYR A 31 -3.17 -2.75 -22.20
C TYR A 31 -2.87 -1.52 -23.05
N GLY A 32 -1.81 -0.76 -22.74
CA GLY A 32 -1.45 0.50 -23.40
C GLY A 32 -2.39 1.67 -23.10
N ALA A 33 -3.52 1.44 -22.43
CA ALA A 33 -4.50 2.44 -22.06
C ALA A 33 -5.32 1.99 -20.84
N ILE A 34 -5.82 2.96 -20.06
CA ILE A 34 -6.84 2.74 -19.03
C ILE A 34 -8.20 2.88 -19.72
N LYS A 35 -8.90 1.76 -19.92
CA LYS A 35 -10.22 1.71 -20.54
C LYS A 35 -11.28 1.28 -19.53
N ASP A 36 -12.39 2.01 -19.56
CA ASP A 36 -13.59 1.74 -18.77
C ASP A 36 -13.29 1.54 -17.28
N TRP A 37 -14.11 0.71 -16.63
CA TRP A 37 -14.03 0.39 -15.21
C TRP A 37 -13.27 -0.90 -14.91
N ARG A 38 -12.57 -1.48 -15.90
CA ARG A 38 -11.85 -2.76 -15.74
C ARG A 38 -10.82 -2.73 -14.62
N TRP A 39 -10.21 -1.58 -14.37
CA TRP A 39 -9.23 -1.38 -13.31
C TRP A 39 -9.81 -1.60 -11.90
N LEU A 40 -11.12 -1.44 -11.70
CA LEU A 40 -11.80 -1.74 -10.43
C LEU A 40 -11.68 -3.21 -10.04
N THR A 41 -11.62 -4.11 -11.04
CA THR A 41 -11.49 -5.57 -10.83
C THR A 41 -10.14 -5.98 -10.28
N THR A 42 -9.18 -5.06 -10.22
CA THR A 42 -7.89 -5.25 -9.53
C THR A 42 -7.79 -4.35 -8.31
N PHE A 43 -8.11 -3.07 -8.45
CA PHE A 43 -7.99 -2.09 -7.36
C PHE A 43 -8.82 -2.45 -6.13
N LEU A 44 -10.11 -2.77 -6.31
CA LEU A 44 -10.99 -3.06 -5.18
C LEU A 44 -10.62 -4.37 -4.46
N PRO A 45 -10.34 -5.49 -5.16
CA PRO A 45 -9.81 -6.69 -4.51
C PRO A 45 -8.49 -6.46 -3.75
N VAL A 46 -7.57 -5.66 -4.30
CA VAL A 46 -6.31 -5.34 -3.62
C VAL A 46 -6.55 -4.49 -2.38
N LEU A 47 -7.41 -3.46 -2.45
CA LEU A 47 -7.76 -2.67 -1.27
C LEU A 47 -8.44 -3.52 -0.18
N ALA A 48 -9.39 -4.37 -0.57
CA ALA A 48 -10.09 -5.25 0.35
C ALA A 48 -9.10 -6.18 1.07
N ALA A 49 -8.18 -6.81 0.31
CA ALA A 49 -7.15 -7.66 0.88
C ALA A 49 -6.15 -6.88 1.76
N TRP A 50 -5.72 -5.71 1.31
CA TRP A 50 -4.81 -4.83 2.06
C TRP A 50 -5.40 -4.47 3.42
N PHE A 51 -6.64 -3.98 3.44
CA PHE A 51 -7.28 -3.60 4.70
C PHE A 51 -7.69 -4.80 5.56
N ALA A 52 -7.86 -5.98 4.97
CA ALA A 52 -8.05 -7.21 5.72
C ALA A 52 -6.75 -7.67 6.42
N ILE A 53 -5.57 -7.44 5.83
CA ILE A 53 -4.28 -8.00 6.30
C ILE A 53 -3.42 -6.98 7.05
N ALA A 54 -3.26 -5.77 6.50
CA ALA A 54 -2.34 -4.75 6.99
C ALA A 54 -2.51 -4.38 8.48
N PRO A 55 -3.73 -4.34 9.07
CA PRO A 55 -3.90 -4.08 10.50
C PRO A 55 -3.20 -5.12 11.38
N TRP A 56 -3.26 -6.40 11.01
CA TRP A 56 -2.69 -7.51 11.79
C TRP A 56 -1.16 -7.51 11.75
N VAL A 57 -0.58 -7.05 10.66
CA VAL A 57 0.87 -6.82 10.53
C VAL A 57 1.28 -5.49 11.19
N GLY A 58 0.32 -4.73 11.73
CA GLY A 58 0.52 -3.49 12.47
C GLY A 58 0.94 -2.29 11.60
N VAL A 59 0.64 -2.31 10.30
CA VAL A 59 1.04 -1.26 9.33
C VAL A 59 0.53 0.13 9.70
N PHE A 60 -0.59 0.21 10.43
CA PHE A 60 -1.22 1.45 10.88
C PHE A 60 -0.85 1.87 12.31
N ARG A 61 0.05 1.13 12.97
CA ARG A 61 0.57 1.53 14.29
C ARG A 61 1.54 2.72 14.13
N SER A 62 1.08 3.91 14.51
CA SER A 62 1.82 5.16 14.27
C SER A 62 3.21 5.21 14.92
N ASP A 63 3.37 4.53 16.06
CA ASP A 63 4.64 4.35 16.78
C ASP A 63 5.67 3.58 15.94
N LEU A 64 5.23 2.62 15.13
CA LEU A 64 6.08 1.77 14.30
C LEU A 64 6.20 2.31 12.87
N ALA A 65 5.12 2.86 12.31
CA ALA A 65 5.05 3.31 10.92
C ALA A 65 6.02 4.46 10.58
N SER A 66 6.53 5.17 11.59
CA SER A 66 7.49 6.26 11.43
C SER A 66 8.95 5.81 11.62
N GLN A 67 9.20 4.51 11.84
CA GLN A 67 10.53 3.96 12.05
C GLN A 67 11.08 3.31 10.77
N PRO A 68 12.25 3.72 10.25
CA PRO A 68 12.85 3.14 9.05
C PRO A 68 13.03 1.61 9.14
N ARG A 69 13.40 1.11 10.33
CA ARG A 69 13.63 -0.33 10.57
C ARG A 69 12.35 -1.17 10.47
N GLN A 70 11.17 -0.54 10.38
CA GLN A 70 9.87 -1.21 10.30
C GLN A 70 9.26 -1.18 8.89
N LEU A 71 9.99 -0.69 7.89
CA LEU A 71 9.52 -0.64 6.49
C LEU A 71 9.29 -2.02 5.85
N TRP A 72 9.79 -3.10 6.45
CA TRP A 72 9.49 -4.47 6.03
C TRP A 72 8.03 -4.88 6.28
N ARG A 73 7.33 -4.22 7.22
CA ARG A 73 5.94 -4.55 7.59
C ARG A 73 4.94 -4.29 6.44
N PRO A 74 4.91 -3.10 5.80
CA PRO A 74 4.06 -2.88 4.64
C PRO A 74 4.44 -3.79 3.45
N VAL A 75 5.73 -4.15 3.30
CA VAL A 75 6.17 -5.12 2.29
C VAL A 75 5.57 -6.51 2.57
N LEU A 76 5.72 -7.03 3.79
CA LEU A 76 5.13 -8.31 4.17
C LEU A 76 3.61 -8.31 4.02
N ALA A 77 2.94 -7.25 4.48
CA ALA A 77 1.49 -7.11 4.34
C ALA A 77 1.04 -7.15 2.87
N ALA A 78 1.80 -6.54 1.95
CA ALA A 78 1.46 -6.53 0.52
C ALA A 78 1.61 -7.92 -0.09
N LEU A 79 2.70 -8.63 0.26
CA LEU A 79 2.94 -10.01 -0.19
C LEU A 79 1.84 -10.96 0.31
N LEU A 80 1.41 -10.82 1.57
CA LEU A 80 0.32 -11.61 2.14
C LEU A 80 -1.06 -11.22 1.59
N SER A 81 -1.24 -9.96 1.19
CA SER A 81 -2.50 -9.48 0.59
C SER A 81 -2.67 -9.97 -0.85
N ALA A 82 -1.58 -10.20 -1.58
CA ALA A 82 -1.63 -10.61 -2.98
C ALA A 82 -2.43 -11.89 -3.27
N PRO A 83 -2.24 -13.02 -2.56
CA PRO A 83 -3.03 -14.23 -2.78
C PRO A 83 -4.52 -14.01 -2.48
N LEU A 84 -4.85 -13.26 -1.43
CA LEU A 84 -6.23 -12.92 -1.10
C LEU A 84 -6.86 -12.02 -2.18
N ALA A 85 -6.16 -10.98 -2.63
CA ALA A 85 -6.61 -10.08 -3.69
C ALA A 85 -6.85 -10.84 -5.00
N ALA A 86 -5.94 -11.75 -5.37
CA ALA A 86 -6.09 -12.57 -6.57
C ALA A 86 -7.26 -13.55 -6.46
N THR A 87 -7.52 -14.09 -5.27
CA THR A 87 -8.68 -14.94 -4.99
C THR A 87 -9.99 -14.17 -5.14
N LEU A 88 -10.08 -13.00 -4.51
CA LEU A 88 -11.25 -12.10 -4.63
C LEU A 88 -11.50 -11.71 -6.09
N ARG A 89 -10.44 -11.37 -6.83
CA ARG A 89 -10.53 -11.05 -8.26
C ARG A 89 -10.97 -12.26 -9.10
N GLY A 90 -10.40 -13.43 -8.85
CA GLY A 90 -10.73 -14.68 -9.56
C GLY A 90 -12.20 -15.06 -9.35
N ALA A 91 -12.69 -14.94 -8.12
CA ALA A 91 -14.10 -15.14 -7.79
C ALA A 91 -15.01 -14.14 -8.50
N TRP A 92 -14.64 -12.85 -8.53
CA TRP A 92 -15.41 -11.83 -9.25
C TRP A 92 -15.50 -12.15 -10.76
N LEU A 93 -14.36 -12.46 -11.37
CA LEU A 93 -14.27 -12.65 -12.82
C LEU A 93 -14.63 -14.06 -13.28
N ASN A 94 -14.97 -14.97 -12.37
CA ASN A 94 -15.11 -16.41 -12.63
C ASN A 94 -13.91 -16.97 -13.44
N ALA A 95 -12.70 -16.66 -12.99
CA ALA A 95 -11.46 -16.94 -13.72
C ALA A 95 -10.42 -17.63 -12.85
N ALA A 96 -9.58 -18.47 -13.46
CA ALA A 96 -8.49 -19.14 -12.79
C ALA A 96 -7.46 -18.14 -12.22
N ILE A 97 -6.92 -18.44 -11.05
CA ILE A 97 -5.86 -17.66 -10.41
C ILE A 97 -4.53 -18.08 -11.02
N LEU A 98 -3.87 -17.17 -11.72
CA LEU A 98 -2.52 -17.40 -12.26
C LEU A 98 -1.46 -17.14 -11.17
N PRO A 99 -0.63 -18.12 -10.77
CA PRO A 99 0.37 -17.90 -9.72
C PRO A 99 1.35 -16.75 -10.01
N LEU A 100 1.77 -16.62 -11.28
CA LEU A 100 2.65 -15.52 -11.70
C LEU A 100 2.00 -14.15 -11.49
N PHE A 101 0.69 -14.03 -11.72
CA PHE A 101 -0.05 -12.79 -11.44
C PHE A 101 -0.02 -12.47 -9.95
N VAL A 102 -0.20 -13.46 -9.06
CA VAL A 102 -0.12 -13.26 -7.60
C VAL A 102 1.24 -12.70 -7.19
N VAL A 103 2.33 -13.29 -7.70
CA VAL A 103 3.69 -12.87 -7.38
C VAL A 103 3.96 -11.43 -7.85
N ILE A 104 3.65 -11.13 -9.11
CA ILE A 104 3.86 -9.77 -9.68
C ILE A 104 2.98 -8.74 -8.96
N LEU A 105 1.72 -9.07 -8.68
CA LEU A 105 0.80 -8.21 -7.95
C LEU A 105 1.33 -7.87 -6.55
N GLY A 106 1.85 -8.87 -5.83
CA GLY A 106 2.44 -8.67 -4.51
C GLY A 106 3.70 -7.82 -4.55
N LEU A 107 4.65 -8.15 -5.43
CA LEU A 107 5.93 -7.44 -5.53
C LEU A 107 5.75 -5.97 -5.95
N THR A 108 4.87 -5.71 -6.93
CA THR A 108 4.63 -4.33 -7.42
C THR A 108 3.91 -3.48 -6.37
N ASN A 109 2.89 -4.00 -5.68
CA ASN A 109 2.27 -3.29 -4.56
C ASN A 109 3.25 -3.10 -3.39
N ALA A 110 4.05 -4.13 -3.07
CA ALA A 110 5.07 -4.02 -2.04
C ALA A 110 6.07 -2.90 -2.34
N LEU A 111 6.51 -2.77 -3.60
CA LEU A 111 7.39 -1.70 -4.03
C LEU A 111 6.71 -0.33 -3.94
N GLY A 112 5.50 -0.17 -4.46
CA GLY A 112 4.76 1.09 -4.40
C GLY A 112 4.51 1.56 -2.97
N LEU A 113 4.11 0.64 -2.10
CA LEU A 113 3.92 0.90 -0.67
C LEU A 113 5.25 1.20 0.04
N LEU A 114 6.33 0.49 -0.29
CA LEU A 114 7.66 0.75 0.27
C LEU A 114 8.14 2.17 -0.08
N ILE A 115 7.94 2.61 -1.32
CA ILE A 115 8.27 3.97 -1.76
C ILE A 115 7.46 4.99 -0.95
N TRP A 116 6.14 4.82 -0.87
CA TRP A 116 5.28 5.71 -0.07
C TRP A 116 5.71 5.77 1.40
N ARG A 117 6.00 4.61 1.99
CA ARG A 117 6.37 4.51 3.41
C ARG A 117 7.77 5.08 3.67
N GLY A 118 8.68 4.97 2.71
CA GLY A 118 9.96 5.67 2.73
C GLY A 118 9.78 7.19 2.74
N ILE A 119 8.92 7.72 1.86
CA ILE A 119 8.58 9.15 1.81
C ILE A 119 8.01 9.60 3.16
N TRP A 120 7.03 8.86 3.69
CA TRP A 120 6.40 9.15 4.98
C TRP A 120 7.42 9.27 6.12
N VAL A 121 8.31 8.28 6.23
CA VAL A 121 9.37 8.27 7.26
C VAL A 121 10.24 9.52 7.16
N VAL A 122 10.64 9.92 5.94
CA VAL A 122 11.42 11.15 5.72
C VAL A 122 10.63 12.40 6.13
N VAL A 123 9.35 12.50 5.78
CA VAL A 123 8.48 13.63 6.14
C VAL A 123 8.38 13.78 7.65
N VAL A 124 8.09 12.70 8.38
CA VAL A 124 7.93 12.72 9.84
C VAL A 124 9.25 13.05 10.54
N GLN A 125 10.37 12.50 10.08
CA GLN A 125 11.68 12.81 10.64
C GLN A 125 12.06 14.28 10.47
N ARG A 126 11.77 14.88 9.30
CA ARG A 126 12.02 16.30 9.05
C ARG A 126 11.15 17.19 9.95
N ALA A 127 9.85 16.86 10.07
CA ALA A 127 8.94 17.60 10.94
C ALA A 127 9.38 17.56 12.42
N ASN A 128 9.88 16.42 12.89
CA ASN A 128 10.37 16.29 14.27
C ASN A 128 11.66 17.07 14.53
N ARG A 129 12.57 17.16 13.54
CA ARG A 129 13.82 17.93 13.68
C ARG A 129 13.56 19.43 13.81
N GLN A 130 12.63 19.97 13.02
CA GLN A 130 12.31 21.41 13.02
C GLN A 130 11.70 21.88 14.36
N VAL A 131 10.93 21.01 15.04
CA VAL A 131 10.38 21.32 16.37
C VAL A 131 11.49 21.35 17.43
N GLY A 132 12.49 20.48 17.32
CA GLY A 132 13.61 20.45 18.26
C GLY A 132 14.51 21.70 18.20
N THR A 133 14.63 22.33 17.04
CA THR A 133 15.44 23.55 16.85
C THR A 133 14.72 24.85 17.25
N ALA A 134 13.39 24.82 17.43
CA ALA A 134 12.60 26.00 17.79
C ALA A 134 12.47 26.21 19.32
N HIS A 135 12.96 25.27 20.13
CA HIS A 135 12.82 25.25 21.59
C HIS A 135 14.17 25.07 22.33
N GLY A 136 15.29 25.17 21.63
CA GLY A 136 16.65 25.19 22.19
C GLY A 136 17.34 26.49 21.82
#